data_AF-A0A3D2CBP8-F1
#
_entry.id   AF-A0A3D2CBP8-F1
#
_cell.length_a   1.000
_cell.length_b   1.000
_cell.length_c   1.000
_cell.angle_alpha   90.00
_cell.angle_beta   90.00
_cell.angle_gamma   90.00
#
_symmetry.space_group_name_H-M   'P 1'
#
loop_
_entity.id
_entity.type
_entity.pdbx_description
1 polymer ?
#
loop_
_entity_poly.entity_id
_entity_poly.type
_entity_poly.pdbx_seq_one_letter_code
_entity_poly.pdbx_strand_id
1 'polypeptide(L)'
;MKINYTVPVTTLEGQDTNLSDFEGKVLLVVNTASQCGFTYQYKQLESLHSSLGNQGLAVLGFPCNQFGGQEPGTSNDIQSFCELRYGVTFPMFEKVDVNGRNTHPLFRQLKQGAPGVLGSQSIKWNFTKF
;
A
#
# COMPACT_ATOMS: atom_id res chain seq x y z
N MET A 1 5.73 3.79 -15.76
CA MET A 1 4.75 2.68 -15.72
C MET A 1 3.36 3.30 -15.83
N LYS A 2 2.44 2.70 -16.60
CA LYS A 2 1.03 3.14 -16.62
C LYS A 2 0.24 2.25 -15.67
N ILE A 3 -0.48 2.84 -14.72
CA ILE A 3 -1.46 2.15 -13.90
C ILE A 3 -2.87 2.56 -14.35
N ASN A 4 -3.84 1.68 -14.19
CA ASN A 4 -5.24 2.05 -14.35
C ASN A 4 -5.74 2.76 -13.09
N TYR A 5 -5.94 4.08 -13.16
CA TYR A 5 -6.46 4.88 -12.05
C TYR A 5 -7.91 4.52 -11.67
N THR A 6 -8.68 3.90 -12.56
CA THR A 6 -10.05 3.45 -12.26
C THR A 6 -10.11 2.05 -11.66
N VAL A 7 -8.96 1.45 -11.31
CA VAL A 7 -8.94 0.17 -10.61
C VAL A 7 -9.71 0.30 -9.29
N PRO A 8 -10.71 -0.56 -9.03
CA PRO A 8 -11.44 -0.51 -7.77
C PRO A 8 -10.51 -0.79 -6.59
N VAL A 9 -10.66 0.01 -5.54
CA VAL A 9 -10.05 -0.19 -4.22
C VAL A 9 -11.07 0.20 -3.16
N THR A 10 -10.94 -0.36 -1.96
CA THR A 10 -11.84 -0.05 -0.84
C THR A 10 -11.02 0.59 0.26
N THR A 11 -11.51 1.67 0.88
CA THR A 11 -10.83 2.34 2.01
C THR A 11 -10.96 1.49 3.29
N LEU A 12 -10.17 1.81 4.34
CA LEU A 12 -10.29 1.09 5.62
C LEU A 12 -11.68 1.21 6.27
N GLU A 13 -12.44 2.27 5.94
CA GLU A 13 -13.82 2.48 6.38
C GLU A 13 -14.85 1.67 5.55
N GLY A 14 -14.40 0.88 4.57
CA GLY A 14 -15.27 0.06 3.72
C GLY A 14 -15.90 0.82 2.56
N GLN A 15 -15.37 1.99 2.19
CA GLN A 15 -15.89 2.77 1.05
C GLN A 15 -15.24 2.34 -0.26
N ASP A 16 -16.04 1.95 -1.23
CA ASP A 16 -15.57 1.65 -2.58
C ASP A 16 -15.18 2.94 -3.32
N THR A 17 -13.96 2.94 -3.87
CA THR A 17 -13.38 4.07 -4.59
C THR A 17 -12.40 3.57 -5.66
N ASN A 18 -11.60 4.48 -6.20
CA ASN A 18 -10.50 4.19 -7.13
C ASN A 18 -9.35 5.18 -6.89
N LEU A 19 -8.36 5.19 -7.78
CA LEU A 19 -7.16 6.03 -7.65
C LEU A 19 -7.21 7.33 -8.45
N SER A 20 -8.33 7.69 -9.08
CA SER A 20 -8.43 8.85 -9.98
C SER A 20 -8.09 10.18 -9.30
N ASP A 21 -8.35 10.30 -7.99
CA ASP A 21 -7.99 11.48 -7.19
C ASP A 21 -6.46 11.71 -7.09
N PHE A 22 -5.67 10.71 -7.49
CA PHE A 22 -4.21 10.77 -7.52
C PHE A 22 -3.64 10.87 -8.95
N GLU A 23 -4.47 11.07 -9.97
CA GLU A 23 -3.99 11.28 -11.33
C GLU A 23 -3.10 12.55 -11.42
N GLY A 24 -2.00 12.45 -12.15
CA GLY A 24 -0.98 13.52 -12.23
C GLY A 24 -0.02 13.59 -11.04
N LYS A 25 -0.26 12.83 -9.96
CA LYS A 25 0.68 12.71 -8.83
C LYS A 25 1.70 11.59 -9.09
N VAL A 26 2.88 11.73 -8.49
CA VAL A 26 3.82 10.62 -8.32
C VAL A 26 3.28 9.74 -7.19
N LEU A 27 3.06 8.46 -7.48
CA LEU A 27 2.55 7.52 -6.48
C LEU A 27 3.68 6.69 -5.89
N LEU A 28 3.69 6.55 -4.58
CA LEU A 28 4.49 5.57 -3.85
C LEU A 28 3.53 4.53 -3.25
N VAL A 29 3.36 3.40 -3.94
CA VAL A 29 2.44 2.35 -3.51
C VAL A 29 3.18 1.32 -2.66
N VAL A 30 2.67 1.04 -1.46
CA VAL A 30 3.36 0.19 -0.48
C VAL A 30 2.42 -0.88 0.05
N ASN A 31 2.83 -2.16 -0.02
CA ASN A 31 2.14 -3.20 0.75
C ASN A 31 2.61 -3.15 2.21
N THR A 32 1.72 -3.02 3.18
CA THR A 32 2.09 -2.76 4.59
C THR A 32 1.68 -3.88 5.54
N ALA A 33 2.22 -3.84 6.76
CA ALA A 33 1.88 -4.75 7.84
C ALA A 33 2.05 -4.10 9.22
N SER A 34 1.19 -4.40 10.18
CA SER A 34 1.28 -3.88 11.55
C SER A 34 2.27 -4.65 12.41
N GLN A 35 2.39 -5.98 12.24
CA GLN A 35 3.24 -6.86 13.06
C GLN A 35 4.49 -7.33 12.31
N CYS A 36 5.15 -6.42 11.60
CA CYS A 36 6.35 -6.68 10.82
C CYS A 36 7.59 -6.07 11.47
N GLY A 37 8.76 -6.69 11.30
CA GLY A 37 10.04 -6.07 11.67
C GLY A 37 10.31 -4.75 10.94
N PHE A 38 9.59 -4.48 9.85
CA PHE A 38 9.66 -3.25 9.06
C PHE A 38 8.56 -2.22 9.38
N THR A 39 7.70 -2.47 10.38
CA THR A 39 6.59 -1.56 10.71
C THR A 39 7.07 -0.14 11.06
N TYR A 40 8.31 0.01 11.57
CA TYR A 40 8.91 1.33 11.81
C TYR A 40 8.93 2.24 10.57
N GLN A 41 8.86 1.66 9.36
CA GLN A 41 8.85 2.41 8.10
C GLN A 41 7.58 3.25 7.92
N TYR A 42 6.49 2.99 8.65
CA TYR A 42 5.31 3.89 8.64
C TYR A 42 5.69 5.34 8.95
N LYS A 43 6.59 5.58 9.94
CA LYS A 43 7.05 6.94 10.25
C LYS A 43 7.82 7.58 9.11
N GLN A 44 8.61 6.78 8.39
CA GLN A 44 9.41 7.27 7.26
C GLN A 44 8.51 7.59 6.06
N LEU A 45 7.52 6.75 5.79
CA LEU A 45 6.51 6.97 4.77
C LEU A 45 5.66 8.21 5.07
N GLU A 46 5.26 8.39 6.33
CA GLU A 46 4.55 9.59 6.79
C GLU A 46 5.39 10.85 6.60
N SER A 47 6.68 10.80 6.98
CA SER A 47 7.60 11.91 6.76
C SER A 47 7.73 12.28 5.28
N LEU A 48 7.79 11.28 4.38
CA LEU A 48 7.82 11.51 2.93
C LEU A 48 6.51 12.13 2.43
N HIS A 49 5.38 11.58 2.88
CA HIS A 49 4.07 12.07 2.50
C HIS A 49 3.88 13.53 2.92
N SER A 50 4.21 13.87 4.16
CA SER A 50 4.12 15.23 4.68
C SER A 50 5.07 16.20 3.94
N SER A 51 6.32 15.80 3.68
CA SER A 51 7.33 16.70 3.10
C SER A 51 7.14 16.94 1.60
N LEU A 52 6.67 15.92 0.86
CA LEU A 52 6.59 15.94 -0.60
C LEU A 52 5.15 15.93 -1.13
N GLY A 53 4.15 15.84 -0.25
CA GLY A 53 2.73 15.80 -0.63
C GLY A 53 2.31 17.01 -1.45
N ASN A 54 2.68 18.21 -0.98
CA ASN A 54 2.42 19.47 -1.69
C ASN A 54 3.24 19.62 -2.98
N GLN A 55 4.25 18.78 -3.19
CA GLN A 55 5.07 18.74 -4.40
C GLN A 55 4.60 17.64 -5.37
N GLY A 56 3.48 16.99 -5.09
CA GLY A 56 2.85 16.01 -5.98
C GLY A 56 3.15 14.55 -5.65
N LEU A 57 3.74 14.22 -4.49
CA LEU A 57 3.86 12.83 -4.04
C LEU A 57 2.58 12.36 -3.32
N ALA A 58 2.08 11.17 -3.63
CA ALA A 58 1.06 10.49 -2.85
C ALA A 58 1.56 9.11 -2.40
N VAL A 59 1.62 8.90 -1.09
CA VAL A 59 1.92 7.58 -0.50
C VAL A 59 0.60 6.85 -0.32
N LEU A 60 0.51 5.59 -0.76
CA LEU A 60 -0.70 4.78 -0.70
C LEU A 60 -0.39 3.44 -0.02
N GLY A 61 -1.03 3.18 1.13
CA GLY A 61 -0.80 1.97 1.91
C GLY A 61 -1.85 0.89 1.67
N PHE A 62 -1.38 -0.33 1.40
CA PHE A 62 -2.21 -1.51 1.15
C PHE A 62 -1.80 -2.64 2.11
N PRO A 63 -2.50 -2.83 3.23
CA PRO A 63 -2.19 -3.89 4.19
C PRO A 63 -2.18 -5.27 3.53
N CYS A 64 -1.26 -6.15 3.93
CA CYS A 64 -1.14 -7.49 3.36
C CYS A 64 -0.70 -8.54 4.38
N ASN A 65 -1.48 -9.62 4.51
CA ASN A 65 -1.22 -10.68 5.48
C ASN A 65 -0.48 -11.90 4.89
N GLN A 66 -0.09 -11.86 3.61
CA GLN A 66 0.54 -12.99 2.93
C GLN A 66 1.97 -13.30 3.39
N PHE A 67 2.58 -12.42 4.18
CA PHE A 67 3.97 -12.55 4.63
C PHE A 67 4.01 -12.79 6.14
N GLY A 68 4.15 -14.06 6.53
CA GLY A 68 4.28 -14.46 7.93
C GLY A 68 3.09 -14.15 8.83
N GLY A 69 1.90 -13.89 8.26
CA GLY A 69 0.71 -13.57 9.06
C GLY A 69 0.82 -12.24 9.81
N GLN A 70 1.63 -11.29 9.30
CA GLN A 70 2.00 -10.05 9.99
C GLN A 70 0.94 -8.93 9.93
N GLU A 71 -0.21 -9.18 9.31
CA GLU A 71 -1.35 -8.25 9.28
C GLU A 71 -2.68 -8.99 9.57
N PRO A 72 -2.82 -9.62 10.76
CA PRO A 72 -3.95 -10.47 11.08
C PRO A 72 -5.24 -9.67 11.35
N GLY A 73 -5.12 -8.38 11.71
CA GLY A 73 -6.23 -7.53 12.12
C GLY A 73 -7.26 -7.22 11.02
N THR A 74 -8.40 -6.71 11.47
CA THR A 74 -9.47 -6.14 10.64
C THR A 74 -9.09 -4.74 10.13
N SER A 75 -9.86 -4.18 9.19
CA SER A 75 -9.65 -2.81 8.71
C SER A 75 -9.67 -1.79 9.86
N ASN A 76 -10.58 -1.94 10.83
CA ASN A 76 -10.65 -1.10 12.03
C ASN A 76 -9.42 -1.24 12.94
N ASP A 77 -8.91 -2.46 13.12
CA ASP A 77 -7.69 -2.69 13.92
C ASP A 77 -6.49 -2.02 13.27
N ILE A 78 -6.38 -2.13 11.93
CA ILE A 78 -5.30 -1.55 11.14
C ILE A 78 -5.37 -0.02 11.19
N GLN A 79 -6.55 0.57 11.00
CA GLN A 79 -6.77 2.01 11.11
C GLN A 79 -6.33 2.53 12.47
N SER A 80 -6.87 1.93 13.54
CA SER A 80 -6.54 2.29 14.92
C SER A 80 -5.04 2.16 15.20
N PHE A 81 -4.39 1.12 14.67
CA PHE A 81 -2.96 0.93 14.82
C PHE A 81 -2.15 2.04 14.13
N CYS A 82 -2.46 2.34 12.87
CA CYS A 82 -1.71 3.32 12.07
C CYS A 82 -1.87 4.74 12.64
N GLU A 83 -3.08 5.12 13.04
CA GLU A 83 -3.35 6.42 13.65
C GLU A 83 -2.71 6.55 15.03
N LEU A 84 -3.01 5.63 15.96
CA LEU A 84 -2.59 5.77 17.37
C LEU A 84 -1.10 5.53 17.60
N ARG A 85 -0.43 4.73 16.76
CA ARG A 85 0.98 4.38 16.97
C ARG A 85 1.94 5.16 16.08
N TYR A 86 1.49 5.54 14.89
CA TYR A 86 2.37 6.09 13.86
C TYR A 86 1.93 7.46 13.35
N GLY A 87 0.71 7.92 13.67
CA GLY A 87 0.18 9.19 13.17
C GLY A 87 0.11 9.22 11.64
N VAL A 88 -0.18 8.07 11.02
CA VAL A 88 -0.27 7.96 9.55
C VAL A 88 -1.43 8.82 9.06
N THR A 89 -1.15 9.71 8.11
CA THR A 89 -2.13 10.59 7.45
C THR A 89 -2.31 10.28 5.96
N PHE A 90 -1.38 9.52 5.37
CA PHE A 90 -1.51 9.10 3.98
C PHE A 90 -2.65 8.06 3.80
N PRO A 91 -3.28 8.01 2.62
CA PRO A 91 -4.38 7.08 2.35
C PRO A 91 -4.01 5.62 2.58
N MET A 92 -4.85 4.95 3.37
CA MET A 92 -4.79 3.52 3.64
C MET A 92 -6.04 2.83 3.07
N PHE A 93 -5.84 1.68 2.44
CA PHE A 93 -6.89 0.88 1.83
C PHE A 93 -7.10 -0.44 2.59
N GLU A 94 -8.16 -1.16 2.25
CA GLU A 94 -8.40 -2.49 2.79
C GLU A 94 -7.26 -3.46 2.48
N LYS A 95 -7.20 -4.51 3.28
CA LYS A 95 -6.23 -5.59 3.12
C LYS A 95 -6.41 -6.28 1.77
N VAL A 96 -5.32 -6.46 1.04
CA VAL A 96 -5.31 -7.11 -0.27
C VAL A 96 -4.29 -8.23 -0.37
N ASP A 97 -4.55 -9.18 -1.27
CA ASP A 97 -3.57 -10.15 -1.72
C ASP A 97 -2.68 -9.52 -2.82
N VAL A 98 -1.36 -9.61 -2.65
CA VAL A 98 -0.39 -9.04 -3.60
C VAL A 98 0.30 -10.12 -4.44
N ASN A 99 0.16 -11.38 -4.05
CA ASN A 99 0.66 -12.57 -4.75
C ASN A 99 -0.44 -13.63 -4.91
N GLY A 100 -0.18 -14.61 -5.79
CA GLY A 100 -1.07 -15.75 -6.01
C GLY A 100 -2.27 -15.45 -6.92
N ARG A 101 -3.22 -16.39 -6.98
CA ARG A 101 -4.40 -16.31 -7.87
C ARG A 101 -5.31 -15.13 -7.56
N ASN A 102 -5.36 -14.73 -6.30
CA ASN A 102 -6.17 -13.62 -5.80
C ASN A 102 -5.44 -12.27 -5.84
N THR A 103 -4.27 -12.18 -6.49
CA THR A 103 -3.50 -10.92 -6.59
C THR A 103 -4.41 -9.80 -7.08
N HIS A 104 -4.50 -8.73 -6.28
CA HIS A 104 -5.26 -7.53 -6.60
C HIS A 104 -4.85 -6.96 -7.97
N PRO A 105 -5.80 -6.51 -8.81
CA PRO A 105 -5.48 -6.01 -10.16
C PRO A 105 -4.45 -4.87 -10.19
N LEU A 106 -4.43 -4.01 -9.16
CA LEU A 106 -3.38 -2.99 -9.01
C LEU A 106 -1.99 -3.64 -8.88
N PHE A 107 -1.80 -4.54 -7.91
CA PHE A 107 -0.52 -5.20 -7.67
C PHE A 107 -0.06 -6.09 -8.83
N ARG A 108 -0.98 -6.59 -9.65
CA ARG A 108 -0.64 -7.26 -10.91
C ARG A 108 0.05 -6.31 -11.88
N GLN A 109 -0.48 -5.09 -12.05
CA GLN A 109 0.11 -4.07 -12.91
C GLN A 109 1.45 -3.58 -12.37
N LEU A 110 1.53 -3.31 -11.06
CA LEU A 110 2.76 -2.86 -10.40
C LEU A 110 3.91 -3.85 -10.61
N LYS A 111 3.67 -5.14 -10.37
CA LYS A 111 4.68 -6.20 -10.52
C LYS A 111 5.09 -6.42 -11.98
N GLN A 112 4.20 -6.17 -12.93
CA GLN A 112 4.51 -6.24 -14.36
C GLN A 112 5.38 -5.08 -14.82
N GLY A 113 5.10 -3.86 -14.34
CA GLY A 113 5.84 -2.67 -14.76
C GLY A 113 7.13 -2.39 -13.98
N ALA A 114 7.29 -2.98 -12.80
CA ALA A 114 8.51 -2.92 -12.00
C ALA A 114 8.83 -4.31 -11.40
N PRO A 115 9.26 -5.28 -12.24
CA PRO A 115 9.64 -6.59 -11.77
C PRO A 115 10.93 -6.52 -10.93
N GLY A 116 11.07 -7.43 -9.98
CA GLY A 116 12.29 -7.57 -9.18
C GLY A 116 13.45 -8.20 -9.95
N VAL A 117 14.48 -8.60 -9.20
CA VAL A 117 15.69 -9.25 -9.72
C VAL A 117 15.34 -10.43 -10.62
N LEU A 118 16.00 -10.51 -11.78
CA LEU A 118 15.77 -11.53 -12.83
C LEU A 118 14.31 -11.56 -13.37
N GLY A 119 13.60 -10.43 -13.31
CA GLY A 119 12.23 -10.36 -13.83
C GLY A 119 11.17 -10.95 -12.88
N SER A 120 11.55 -11.27 -11.63
CA SER A 120 10.61 -11.85 -10.65
C SER A 120 9.46 -10.89 -10.33
N GLN A 121 8.24 -11.31 -10.61
CA GLN A 121 7.02 -10.58 -10.25
C GLN A 121 6.47 -10.96 -8.85
N SER A 122 7.18 -11.80 -8.10
CA SER A 122 6.79 -12.19 -6.75
C SER A 122 7.30 -11.15 -5.74
N ILE A 123 6.38 -10.51 -5.02
CA ILE A 123 6.70 -9.70 -3.84
C ILE A 123 7.17 -10.63 -2.73
N LYS A 124 8.25 -10.27 -2.03
CA LYS A 124 8.93 -11.16 -1.08
C LYS A 124 8.65 -10.82 0.39
N TRP A 125 8.29 -9.58 0.69
CA TRP A 125 8.04 -9.12 2.06
C TRP A 125 7.07 -7.94 2.10
N ASN A 126 6.53 -7.68 3.29
CA ASN A 126 5.84 -6.43 3.61
C ASN A 126 6.77 -5.24 3.55
N PHE A 127 6.22 -4.09 3.20
CA PHE A 127 6.90 -2.83 2.89
C PHE A 127 7.71 -2.87 1.58
N THR A 128 7.25 -3.59 0.56
CA THR A 128 7.75 -3.40 -0.81
C THR A 128 7.12 -2.14 -1.40
N LYS A 129 7.90 -1.34 -2.13
CA LYS A 129 7.43 -0.09 -2.75
C LYS A 129 7.48 -0.20 -4.28
N PHE A 130 6.53 0.46 -4.94
CA PHE A 130 6.43 0.61 -6.38
C PHE A 130 6.34 2.09 -6.76
#